data_AF-A0A958GBC1-F1
#
_entry.id   AF-A0A958GBC1-F1
#
_cell.length_a   1.000
_cell.length_b   1.000
_cell.length_c   1.000
_cell.angle_alpha   90.00
_cell.angle_beta   90.00
_cell.angle_gamma   90.00
#
_symmetry.space_group_name_H-M   'P 1'
#
loop_
_entity.id
_entity.type
_entity.pdbx_description
1 polymer ?
#
loop_
_entity_poly.entity_id
_entity_poly.type
_entity_poly.pdbx_seq_one_letter_code
_entity_poly.pdbx_strand_id
1 'polypeptide(L)'
;PIEVYASYRINPAENTDLLIQFSDRSPLLSQSVIEQGTAFLMSAPLSPAWSQLPVKGFVVPLVYRMIYYAGTRKVLDRQQIPNGEVFQQQFANLEAPYQFQVVGENDVEIKLTPRFRGSNVFLEFRETKLPGNYRLMHNERTLSILSVNPWKEESELRFYDSAALDELLPGARHLGDTANISEAVQQSRFGKELWKYFLMAAFILLFVEMLLARTGARKEYETEMSSLSGMK
;
A
#
# COMPACT_ATOMS: atom_id res chain seq x y z
N PRO A 1 -0.61 19.48 -7.10
CA PRO A 1 0.05 18.92 -8.31
C PRO A 1 1.25 18.06 -7.87
N ILE A 2 1.57 17.00 -8.62
CA ILE A 2 2.74 16.15 -8.33
C ILE A 2 3.86 16.60 -9.25
N GLU A 3 5.01 16.93 -8.68
CA GLU A 3 6.18 17.33 -9.46
C GLU A 3 7.05 16.13 -9.80
N VAL A 4 7.51 16.09 -11.05
CA VAL A 4 8.48 15.13 -11.55
C VAL A 4 9.61 15.94 -12.20
N TYR A 5 10.80 15.82 -11.63
CA TYR A 5 11.98 16.60 -11.98
C TYR A 5 12.79 15.97 -13.11
N ALA A 6 12.77 14.64 -13.20
CA ALA A 6 13.45 13.86 -14.21
C ALA A 6 12.62 12.65 -14.63
N SER A 7 12.69 12.28 -15.90
CA SER A 7 12.08 11.07 -16.46
C SER A 7 12.85 10.60 -17.69
N TYR A 8 12.70 9.33 -18.01
CA TYR A 8 13.15 8.77 -19.28
C TYR A 8 12.15 9.11 -20.38
N ARG A 9 12.66 9.50 -21.54
CA ARG A 9 11.82 9.70 -22.72
C ARG A 9 11.52 8.34 -23.35
N ILE A 10 10.25 7.95 -23.34
CA ILE A 10 9.79 6.66 -23.86
C ILE A 10 8.94 6.89 -25.10
N ASN A 11 9.22 6.13 -26.15
CA ASN A 11 8.37 6.04 -27.33
C ASN A 11 7.51 4.77 -27.19
N PRO A 12 6.21 4.90 -26.87
CA PRO A 12 5.34 3.74 -26.72
C PRO A 12 5.16 3.02 -28.06
N ALA A 13 5.10 1.69 -28.03
CA ALA A 13 4.73 0.89 -29.20
C ALA A 13 3.23 1.08 -29.51
N GLU A 14 2.80 0.77 -30.74
CA GLU A 14 1.42 1.03 -31.20
C GLU A 14 0.34 0.39 -30.30
N ASN A 15 0.60 -0.78 -29.71
CA ASN A 15 -0.32 -1.49 -28.81
C ASN A 15 -0.10 -1.16 -27.32
N THR A 16 0.20 0.10 -27.00
CA THR A 16 0.46 0.56 -25.63
C THR A 16 -0.58 1.55 -25.17
N ASP A 17 -1.26 1.24 -24.07
CA ASP A 17 -2.21 2.15 -23.42
C ASP A 17 -1.46 3.14 -22.53
N LEU A 18 -1.69 4.44 -22.73
CA LEU A 18 -1.12 5.50 -21.90
C LEU A 18 -2.06 5.82 -20.73
N LEU A 19 -1.72 5.32 -19.53
CA LEU A 19 -2.56 5.45 -18.35
C LEU A 19 -2.39 6.79 -17.65
N ILE A 20 -1.15 7.28 -17.53
CA ILE A 20 -0.83 8.58 -16.94
C ILE A 20 0.16 9.29 -17.85
N GLN A 21 -0.13 10.55 -18.14
CA GLN A 21 0.70 11.42 -18.99
C GLN A 21 1.13 12.66 -18.20
N PHE A 22 2.29 13.19 -18.56
CA PHE A 22 2.77 14.49 -18.12
C PHE A 22 2.01 15.63 -18.82
N SER A 23 2.22 16.86 -18.36
CA SER A 23 1.60 18.07 -18.94
C SER A 23 1.99 18.29 -20.41
N ASP A 24 3.16 17.82 -20.82
CA ASP A 24 3.65 17.86 -22.21
C ASP A 24 3.15 16.67 -23.06
N ARG A 25 2.24 15.86 -22.52
CA ARG A 25 1.69 14.61 -23.11
C ARG A 25 2.69 13.47 -23.26
N SER A 26 3.91 13.59 -22.73
CA SER A 26 4.81 12.45 -22.66
C SER A 26 4.30 11.41 -21.63
N PRO A 27 4.58 10.11 -21.82
CA PRO A 27 4.01 9.07 -20.95
C PRO A 27 4.73 9.00 -19.60
N LEU A 28 3.97 9.03 -18.51
CA LEU A 28 4.47 8.73 -17.16
C LEU A 28 4.28 7.24 -16.82
N LEU A 29 3.08 6.73 -17.05
CA LEU A 29 2.72 5.33 -16.80
C LEU A 29 2.01 4.77 -18.04
N SER A 30 2.55 3.69 -18.58
CA SER A 30 1.98 2.97 -19.71
C SER A 30 1.74 1.50 -19.38
N GLN A 31 0.83 0.89 -20.13
CA GLN A 31 0.46 -0.51 -20.03
C GLN A 31 0.54 -1.17 -21.41
N SER A 32 1.07 -2.38 -21.47
CA SER A 32 1.06 -3.22 -22.66
C SER A 32 0.67 -4.65 -22.29
N VAL A 33 0.02 -5.35 -23.22
CA VAL A 33 -0.22 -6.80 -23.11
C VAL A 33 0.88 -7.51 -23.88
N ILE A 34 1.66 -8.35 -23.19
CA ILE A 34 2.71 -9.17 -23.79
C ILE A 34 2.27 -10.62 -23.63
N GLU A 35 1.98 -11.28 -24.76
CA GLU A 35 1.36 -12.61 -24.78
C GLU A 35 0.08 -12.66 -23.93
N GLN A 36 0.11 -13.39 -22.80
CA GLN A 36 -0.99 -13.52 -21.84
C GLN A 36 -0.78 -12.67 -20.56
N GLY A 37 0.31 -11.91 -20.49
CA GLY A 37 0.69 -11.08 -19.34
C GLY A 37 0.38 -9.60 -19.54
N THR A 38 0.21 -8.88 -18.43
CA THR A 38 0.14 -7.41 -18.43
C THR A 38 1.45 -6.86 -17.92
N ALA A 39 2.08 -5.98 -18.70
CA ALA A 39 3.27 -5.25 -18.31
C ALA A 39 2.93 -3.78 -18.09
N PHE A 40 3.50 -3.19 -17.05
CA PHE A 40 3.43 -1.76 -16.78
C PHE A 40 4.82 -1.16 -16.83
N LEU A 41 4.94 0.02 -17.41
CA LEU A 41 6.19 0.76 -17.48
C LEU A 41 5.99 2.18 -16.96
N MET A 42 6.83 2.56 -16.00
CA MET A 42 6.86 3.91 -15.46
C MET A 42 8.13 4.61 -15.91
N SER A 43 7.99 5.81 -16.47
CA SER A 43 9.12 6.54 -17.08
C SER A 43 9.98 7.30 -16.07
N ALA A 44 9.54 7.41 -14.81
CA ALA A 44 10.33 7.97 -13.72
C ALA A 44 10.40 6.97 -12.56
N PRO A 45 11.55 6.82 -11.88
CA PRO A 45 11.66 5.93 -10.73
C PRO A 45 10.86 6.48 -9.54
N LEU A 46 10.46 5.58 -8.63
CA LEU A 46 9.93 5.96 -7.31
C LEU A 46 11.06 6.41 -6.38
N SER A 47 11.74 7.49 -6.76
CA SER A 47 12.83 8.11 -5.99
C SER A 47 12.54 9.59 -5.72
N PRO A 48 12.69 10.06 -4.47
CA PRO A 48 12.57 11.49 -4.13
C PRO A 48 13.53 12.39 -4.92
N ALA A 49 14.64 11.85 -5.42
CA ALA A 49 15.59 12.59 -6.25
C ALA A 49 15.04 12.90 -7.66
N TRP A 50 14.04 12.16 -8.13
CA TRP A 50 13.47 12.30 -9.48
C TRP A 50 12.04 12.79 -9.48
N SER A 51 11.26 12.50 -8.43
CA SER A 51 9.86 12.90 -8.34
C SER A 51 9.34 12.97 -6.91
N GLN A 52 8.26 13.70 -6.73
CA GLN A 52 7.50 13.68 -5.49
C GLN A 52 6.63 12.42 -5.34
N LEU A 53 6.58 11.51 -6.32
CA LEU A 53 5.71 10.33 -6.29
C LEU A 53 5.83 9.53 -4.97
N PRO A 54 7.03 9.18 -4.48
CA PRO A 54 7.17 8.29 -3.31
C PRO A 54 6.56 8.85 -2.02
N VAL A 55 6.41 10.17 -1.93
CA VAL A 55 5.87 10.84 -0.74
C VAL A 55 4.39 11.19 -0.86
N LYS A 56 3.74 10.86 -1.98
CA LYS A 56 2.31 11.13 -2.20
C LYS A 56 1.49 9.88 -1.91
N GLY A 57 0.41 10.06 -1.16
CA GLY A 57 -0.41 8.95 -0.65
C GLY A 57 -1.08 8.08 -1.73
N PHE A 58 -1.26 8.57 -2.96
CA PHE A 58 -1.93 7.81 -4.03
C PHE A 58 -1.06 6.71 -4.65
N VAL A 59 0.27 6.75 -4.48
CA VAL A 59 1.19 5.78 -5.11
C VAL A 59 0.95 4.38 -4.57
N VAL A 60 0.65 4.23 -3.28
CA VAL A 60 0.35 2.92 -2.69
C VAL A 60 -0.91 2.29 -3.30
N PRO A 61 -2.08 2.97 -3.34
CA PRO A 61 -3.26 2.48 -4.07
C PRO A 61 -3.01 2.21 -5.56
N LEU A 62 -2.20 3.04 -6.23
CA LEU A 62 -1.86 2.86 -7.65
C LEU A 62 -1.10 1.55 -7.87
N VAL A 63 -0.02 1.33 -7.12
CA VAL A 63 0.79 0.09 -7.21
C VAL A 63 -0.07 -1.12 -6.88
N TYR A 64 -0.89 -1.04 -5.83
CA TYR A 64 -1.84 -2.12 -5.49
C TYR A 64 -2.78 -2.44 -6.65
N ARG A 65 -3.39 -1.42 -7.28
CA ARG A 65 -4.28 -1.61 -8.43
C ARG A 65 -3.55 -2.19 -9.63
N MET A 66 -2.30 -1.79 -9.88
CA MET A 66 -1.48 -2.35 -10.97
C MET A 66 -1.23 -3.85 -10.74
N ILE A 67 -0.79 -4.23 -9.54
CA ILE A 67 -0.55 -5.63 -9.16
C ILE A 67 -1.86 -6.42 -9.23
N TYR A 68 -2.93 -5.88 -8.65
CA TYR A 68 -4.24 -6.52 -8.67
C TYR A 68 -4.71 -6.73 -10.10
N TYR A 69 -4.66 -5.71 -10.95
CA TYR A 69 -5.08 -5.82 -12.35
C TYR A 69 -4.23 -6.83 -13.13
N ALA A 70 -2.90 -6.78 -13.00
CA ALA A 70 -1.99 -7.76 -13.61
C ALA A 70 -2.28 -9.19 -13.14
N GLY A 71 -2.60 -9.38 -11.86
CA GLY A 71 -2.93 -10.68 -11.28
C GLY A 71 -4.36 -11.15 -11.56
N THR A 72 -5.29 -10.23 -11.84
CA THR A 72 -6.74 -10.49 -11.92
C THR A 72 -7.24 -10.71 -13.33
N ARG A 73 -6.45 -10.43 -14.37
CA ARG A 73 -6.84 -10.78 -15.76
C ARG A 73 -7.17 -12.28 -15.96
N LYS A 74 -6.71 -13.15 -15.06
CA LYS A 74 -7.09 -14.58 -14.99
C LYS A 74 -7.91 -14.97 -13.74
N VAL A 75 -8.43 -14.03 -12.95
CA VAL A 75 -9.19 -14.35 -11.72
C VAL A 75 -10.52 -15.06 -12.01
N LEU A 76 -11.04 -14.98 -13.24
CA LEU A 76 -12.14 -15.86 -13.66
C LEU A 76 -11.80 -17.36 -13.51
N ASP A 77 -10.51 -17.73 -13.50
CA ASP A 77 -10.05 -19.11 -13.29
C ASP A 77 -9.50 -19.38 -11.88
N ARG A 78 -9.42 -18.39 -10.98
CA ARG A 78 -8.92 -18.61 -9.61
C ARG A 78 -10.07 -18.99 -8.69
N GLN A 79 -10.19 -20.27 -8.38
CA GLN A 79 -11.19 -20.75 -7.44
C GLN A 79 -10.61 -20.90 -6.04
N GLN A 80 -11.28 -20.27 -5.06
CA GLN A 80 -11.05 -20.52 -3.64
C GLN A 80 -11.92 -21.70 -3.24
N ILE A 81 -11.30 -22.78 -2.76
CA ILE A 81 -12.00 -24.00 -2.35
C ILE A 81 -11.74 -24.19 -0.86
N PRO A 82 -12.77 -24.33 -0.02
CA PRO A 82 -12.58 -24.72 1.38
C PRO A 82 -11.90 -26.10 1.48
N ASN A 83 -11.18 -26.36 2.57
CA ASN A 83 -10.56 -27.68 2.75
C ASN A 83 -11.63 -28.78 2.68
N GLY A 84 -11.27 -29.90 2.05
CA GLY A 84 -12.16 -31.06 1.90
C GLY A 84 -13.31 -30.91 0.89
N GLU A 85 -13.54 -29.73 0.33
CA GLU A 85 -14.54 -29.51 -0.72
C GLU A 85 -14.04 -29.93 -2.10
N VAL A 86 -14.97 -30.27 -3.00
CA VAL A 86 -14.62 -30.75 -4.34
C VAL A 86 -14.53 -29.59 -5.31
N PHE A 87 -13.41 -29.51 -6.04
CA PHE A 87 -13.32 -28.63 -7.19
C PHE A 87 -13.96 -29.25 -8.42
N GLN A 88 -14.79 -28.47 -9.12
CA GLN A 88 -15.37 -28.83 -10.41
C GLN A 88 -15.33 -27.63 -11.36
N GLN A 89 -14.76 -27.82 -12.56
CA GLN A 89 -14.77 -26.79 -13.60
C GLN A 89 -14.97 -27.40 -14.99
N GLN A 90 -15.68 -26.64 -15.82
CA GLN A 90 -15.87 -26.93 -17.23
C GLN A 90 -14.90 -26.09 -18.06
N PHE A 91 -14.22 -26.74 -19.00
CA PHE A 91 -13.37 -26.10 -20.00
C PHE A 91 -13.91 -26.39 -21.40
N ALA A 92 -13.72 -25.44 -22.32
CA ALA A 92 -14.08 -25.56 -23.73
C ALA A 92 -12.85 -25.27 -24.59
N ASN A 93 -12.87 -25.73 -25.85
CA ASN A 93 -11.84 -25.46 -26.85
C ASN A 93 -10.41 -25.91 -26.43
N LEU A 94 -10.31 -27.05 -25.75
CA LEU A 94 -9.03 -27.66 -25.43
C LEU A 94 -8.55 -28.53 -26.59
N GLU A 95 -7.24 -28.49 -26.88
CA GLU A 95 -6.62 -29.27 -27.94
C GLU A 95 -6.10 -30.62 -27.43
N ALA A 96 -6.17 -31.67 -28.25
CA ALA A 96 -5.56 -32.95 -27.92
C ALA A 96 -4.01 -32.86 -27.87
N PRO A 97 -3.31 -33.69 -27.06
CA PRO A 97 -3.85 -34.77 -26.22
C PRO A 97 -4.58 -34.24 -24.98
N TYR A 98 -5.50 -35.00 -24.39
CA TYR A 98 -6.27 -34.54 -23.22
C TYR A 98 -5.63 -35.04 -21.92
N GLN A 99 -4.41 -34.58 -21.63
CA GLN A 99 -3.69 -34.95 -20.41
C GLN A 99 -3.86 -33.87 -19.35
N PHE A 100 -4.47 -34.24 -18.22
CA PHE A 100 -4.74 -33.31 -17.13
C PHE A 100 -4.07 -33.78 -15.85
N GLN A 101 -3.41 -32.85 -15.17
CA GLN A 101 -2.81 -33.10 -13.87
C GLN A 101 -2.94 -31.90 -12.96
N VAL A 102 -3.04 -32.16 -11.66
CA VAL A 102 -2.99 -31.15 -10.61
C VAL A 102 -1.65 -31.28 -9.92
N VAL A 103 -0.89 -30.19 -9.87
CA VAL A 103 0.42 -30.11 -9.21
C VAL A 103 0.29 -29.26 -7.96
N GLY A 104 0.50 -29.86 -6.78
CA GLY A 104 0.52 -29.14 -5.50
C GLY A 104 1.88 -28.48 -5.21
N GLU A 105 1.99 -27.80 -4.06
CA GLU A 105 3.22 -27.11 -3.63
C GLU A 105 4.40 -28.06 -3.37
N ASN A 106 4.13 -29.33 -3.06
CA ASN A 106 5.17 -30.35 -2.83
C ASN A 106 5.59 -31.08 -4.13
N ASP A 107 5.28 -30.52 -5.30
CA ASP A 107 5.47 -31.13 -6.63
C ASP A 107 4.81 -32.53 -6.78
N VAL A 108 3.83 -32.83 -5.93
CA VAL A 108 3.02 -34.04 -6.05
C VAL A 108 2.04 -33.84 -7.20
N GLU A 109 2.18 -34.68 -8.22
CA GLU A 109 1.32 -34.67 -9.40
C GLU A 109 0.18 -35.68 -9.28
N ILE A 110 -1.05 -35.20 -9.42
CA ILE A 110 -2.27 -36.02 -9.38
C ILE A 110 -2.94 -35.95 -10.74
N LYS A 111 -2.95 -37.08 -11.46
CA LYS A 111 -3.62 -37.16 -12.77
C LYS A 111 -5.13 -37.09 -12.61
N LEU A 112 -5.77 -36.28 -13.44
CA LEU A 112 -7.23 -36.17 -13.50
C LEU A 112 -7.79 -36.93 -14.70
N THR A 113 -8.95 -37.56 -14.51
CA THR A 113 -9.70 -38.17 -15.61
C THR A 113 -10.77 -37.19 -16.11
N PRO A 114 -10.68 -36.70 -17.36
CA PRO A 114 -11.68 -35.80 -17.93
C PRO A 114 -13.01 -36.51 -18.20
N ARG A 115 -14.11 -35.82 -17.95
CA ARG A 115 -15.46 -36.23 -18.41
C ARG A 115 -15.89 -35.34 -19.57
N PHE A 116 -16.10 -35.94 -20.74
CA PHE A 116 -16.51 -35.19 -21.94
C PHE A 116 -18.03 -35.10 -22.04
N ARG A 117 -18.53 -33.90 -22.38
CA ARG A 117 -19.95 -33.66 -22.72
C ARG A 117 -20.00 -32.72 -23.92
N GLY A 118 -20.16 -33.30 -25.12
CA GLY A 118 -20.03 -32.55 -26.37
C GLY A 118 -18.59 -32.06 -26.56
N SER A 119 -18.42 -30.77 -26.86
CA SER A 119 -17.11 -30.11 -26.96
C SER A 119 -16.52 -29.67 -25.61
N ASN A 120 -17.24 -29.89 -24.51
CA ASN A 120 -16.82 -29.45 -23.18
C ASN A 120 -16.13 -30.58 -22.41
N VAL A 121 -15.09 -30.21 -21.66
CA VAL A 121 -14.34 -31.09 -20.76
C VAL A 121 -14.66 -30.69 -19.32
N PHE A 122 -15.12 -31.64 -18.53
CA PHE A 122 -15.38 -31.47 -17.09
C PHE A 122 -14.26 -32.13 -16.31
N LEU A 123 -13.64 -31.37 -15.40
CA LEU A 123 -12.59 -31.84 -14.50
C LEU A 123 -13.09 -31.73 -13.06
N GLU A 124 -12.75 -32.75 -12.27
CA GLU A 124 -13.10 -32.85 -10.87
C GLU A 124 -11.84 -33.19 -10.07
N PHE A 125 -11.59 -32.45 -8.99
CA PHE A 125 -10.47 -32.69 -8.08
C PHE A 125 -10.98 -32.76 -6.63
N ARG A 126 -10.68 -33.88 -5.95
CA ARG A 126 -11.18 -34.21 -4.61
C ARG A 126 -10.11 -34.22 -3.53
N GLU A 127 -8.83 -34.21 -3.89
CA GLU A 127 -7.71 -34.28 -2.94
C GLU A 127 -7.36 -32.90 -2.38
N THR A 128 -8.37 -32.21 -1.84
CA THR A 128 -8.32 -30.84 -1.29
C THR A 128 -8.19 -30.84 0.24
N LYS A 129 -7.66 -31.92 0.82
CA LYS A 129 -7.48 -32.03 2.28
C LYS A 129 -6.31 -31.19 2.79
N LEU A 130 -5.31 -30.97 1.95
CA LEU A 130 -4.15 -30.15 2.28
C LEU A 130 -4.40 -28.73 1.76
N PRO A 131 -4.30 -27.71 2.64
CA PRO A 131 -4.28 -26.33 2.19
C PRO A 131 -3.07 -26.05 1.30
N GLY A 132 -3.24 -25.15 0.33
CA GLY A 132 -2.15 -24.75 -0.57
C GLY A 132 -2.65 -24.32 -1.94
N ASN A 133 -1.70 -23.88 -2.77
CA ASN A 133 -1.96 -23.53 -4.15
C ASN A 133 -1.65 -24.70 -5.08
N TYR A 134 -2.64 -25.07 -5.89
CA TYR A 134 -2.55 -26.15 -6.85
C TYR A 134 -2.63 -25.60 -8.26
N ARG A 135 -1.80 -26.12 -9.16
CA ARG A 135 -1.82 -25.78 -10.58
C ARG A 135 -2.52 -26.88 -11.35
N LEU A 136 -3.63 -26.55 -12.02
CA LEU A 136 -4.25 -27.42 -13.01
C LEU A 136 -3.54 -27.27 -14.34
N MET A 137 -2.95 -28.36 -14.81
CA MET A 137 -2.13 -28.42 -16.02
C MET A 137 -2.85 -29.20 -17.12
N HIS A 138 -2.62 -28.78 -18.36
CA HIS A 138 -3.01 -29.48 -19.58
C HIS A 138 -1.85 -29.47 -20.57
N ASN A 139 -1.32 -30.64 -20.91
CA ASN A 139 -0.19 -30.80 -21.83
C ASN A 139 0.97 -29.82 -21.52
N GLU A 140 1.43 -29.78 -20.27
CA GLU A 140 2.48 -28.86 -19.77
C GLU A 140 2.10 -27.38 -19.63
N ARG A 141 0.88 -26.97 -19.98
CA ARG A 141 0.40 -25.60 -19.80
C ARG A 141 -0.51 -25.48 -18.59
N THR A 142 -0.30 -24.45 -17.77
CA THR A 142 -1.22 -24.15 -16.67
C THR A 142 -2.54 -23.61 -17.22
N LEU A 143 -3.62 -24.37 -17.02
CA LEU A 143 -4.99 -23.95 -17.33
C LEU A 143 -5.56 -23.03 -16.25
N SER A 144 -5.43 -23.44 -14.99
CA SER A 144 -6.06 -22.76 -13.85
C SER A 144 -5.23 -22.94 -12.58
N ILE A 145 -5.44 -22.06 -11.61
CA ILE A 145 -4.83 -22.13 -10.29
C ILE A 145 -5.95 -22.25 -9.27
N LEU A 146 -5.87 -23.29 -8.45
CA LEU A 146 -6.80 -23.55 -7.36
C LEU A 146 -6.13 -23.17 -6.05
N SER A 147 -6.83 -22.46 -5.18
CA SER A 147 -6.35 -22.20 -3.82
C SER A 147 -7.25 -22.92 -2.84
N VAL A 148 -6.72 -23.97 -2.23
CA VAL A 148 -7.40 -24.71 -1.15
C VAL A 148 -7.05 -24.01 0.16
N ASN A 149 -8.05 -23.48 0.84
CA ASN A 149 -7.86 -22.76 2.09
C ASN A 149 -8.62 -23.45 3.23
N PRO A 150 -8.14 -23.34 4.48
CA PRO A 150 -8.92 -23.72 5.65
C PRO A 150 -10.26 -22.99 5.69
N TRP A 151 -11.23 -23.57 6.40
CA TRP A 151 -12.50 -22.91 6.66
C TRP A 151 -12.25 -21.63 7.48
N LYS A 152 -12.97 -20.55 7.17
CA LYS A 152 -12.79 -19.28 7.88
C LYS A 152 -13.16 -19.42 9.36
N GLU A 153 -14.10 -20.31 9.64
CA GLU A 153 -14.62 -20.66 10.96
C GLU A 153 -13.56 -21.33 11.84
N GLU A 154 -12.54 -21.97 11.23
CA GLU A 154 -11.41 -22.57 11.95
C GLU A 154 -10.30 -21.56 12.28
N SER A 155 -10.41 -20.32 11.77
CA SER A 155 -9.42 -19.28 12.07
C SER A 155 -9.63 -18.73 13.47
N GLU A 156 -8.70 -19.01 14.40
CA GLU A 156 -8.66 -18.34 15.70
C GLU A 156 -8.23 -16.87 15.54
N LEU A 157 -9.20 -15.97 15.40
CA LEU A 157 -8.97 -14.53 15.31
C LEU A 157 -8.81 -13.88 16.69
N ARG A 158 -7.99 -14.46 17.57
CA ARG A 158 -7.68 -13.85 18.87
C ARG A 158 -6.78 -12.64 18.66
N PHE A 159 -7.22 -11.49 19.16
CA PHE A 159 -6.39 -10.29 19.19
C PHE A 159 -5.29 -10.45 20.23
N TYR A 160 -4.07 -10.07 19.85
CA TYR A 160 -2.97 -9.92 20.81
C TYR A 160 -3.23 -8.72 21.72
N ASP A 161 -2.84 -8.83 22.98
CA ASP A 161 -2.80 -7.69 23.88
C ASP A 161 -1.60 -6.78 23.56
N SER A 162 -1.59 -5.57 24.14
CA SER A 162 -0.53 -4.60 23.89
C SER A 162 0.85 -5.08 24.35
N ALA A 163 0.93 -5.88 25.41
CA ALA A 163 2.20 -6.36 25.93
C ALA A 163 2.84 -7.40 25.00
N ALA A 164 2.03 -8.32 24.48
CA ALA A 164 2.45 -9.29 23.48
C ALA A 164 2.86 -8.61 22.16
N LEU A 165 2.17 -7.53 21.77
CA LEU A 165 2.52 -6.74 20.59
C LEU A 165 3.87 -6.03 20.74
N ASP A 166 4.18 -5.49 21.92
CA ASP A 166 5.45 -4.82 22.19
C ASP A 166 6.64 -5.80 22.12
N GLU A 167 6.44 -7.06 22.53
CA GLU A 167 7.44 -8.13 22.42
C GLU A 167 7.62 -8.61 20.97
N LEU A 168 6.52 -8.81 20.24
CA LEU A 168 6.53 -9.29 18.84
C LEU A 168 7.08 -8.25 17.86
N LEU A 169 6.80 -6.97 18.09
CA LEU A 169 7.12 -5.86 17.18
C LEU A 169 7.89 -4.76 17.92
N PRO A 170 9.17 -5.01 18.28
CA PRO A 170 9.97 -4.03 18.98
C PRO A 170 10.13 -2.75 18.14
N GLY A 171 9.70 -1.62 18.71
CA GLY A 171 9.73 -0.31 18.04
C GLY A 171 8.45 0.06 17.30
N ALA A 172 7.45 -0.83 17.22
CA ALA A 172 6.11 -0.45 16.81
C ALA A 172 5.40 0.33 17.92
N ARG A 173 4.51 1.24 17.53
CA ARG A 173 3.66 1.96 18.48
C ARG A 173 2.23 1.50 18.29
N HIS A 174 1.69 0.79 19.28
CA HIS A 174 0.28 0.42 19.29
C HIS A 174 -0.59 1.68 19.51
N LEU A 175 -1.52 1.92 18.58
CA LEU A 175 -2.52 2.97 18.69
C LEU A 175 -3.84 2.28 19.04
N GLY A 176 -4.29 2.42 20.30
CA GLY A 176 -5.55 1.81 20.73
C GLY A 176 -6.77 2.36 20.00
N ASP A 177 -7.90 1.66 20.12
CA ASP A 177 -9.16 1.87 19.38
C ASP A 177 -9.75 3.29 19.47
N THR A 178 -9.40 4.04 20.52
CA THR A 178 -9.93 5.38 20.79
C THR A 178 -9.00 6.52 20.34
N ALA A 179 -7.82 6.20 19.81
CA ALA A 179 -6.90 7.22 19.33
C ALA A 179 -7.44 7.84 18.04
N ASN A 180 -7.44 9.17 17.96
CA ASN A 180 -7.66 9.86 16.70
C ASN A 180 -6.47 9.54 15.78
N ILE A 181 -6.60 8.48 14.97
CA ILE A 181 -5.52 7.91 14.16
C ILE A 181 -4.85 9.00 13.31
N SER A 182 -5.64 9.94 12.80
CA SER A 182 -5.13 11.07 12.02
C SER A 182 -4.11 11.90 12.80
N GLU A 183 -4.42 12.26 14.04
CA GLU A 183 -3.55 13.07 14.90
C GLU A 183 -2.30 12.28 15.33
N ALA A 184 -2.46 11.01 15.69
CA ALA A 184 -1.34 10.15 16.05
C ALA A 184 -0.35 9.96 14.90
N VAL A 185 -0.87 9.76 13.67
CA VAL A 185 -0.05 9.66 12.46
C VAL A 185 0.61 10.99 12.12
N GLN A 186 -0.07 12.13 12.28
CA GLN A 186 0.53 13.45 12.09
C GLN A 186 1.67 13.72 13.07
N GLN A 187 1.47 13.46 14.36
CA GLN A 187 2.50 13.62 15.39
C GLN A 187 3.70 12.68 15.15
N SER A 188 3.47 11.48 14.62
CA SER A 188 4.55 10.55 14.27
C SER A 188 5.35 11.01 13.05
N ARG A 189 4.71 11.65 12.06
CA ARG A 189 5.37 12.07 10.81
C ARG A 189 6.08 13.41 10.92
N PHE A 190 5.46 14.38 11.57
CA PHE A 190 5.92 15.76 11.62
C PHE A 190 6.41 16.19 13.01
N GLY A 191 6.31 15.31 14.01
CA GLY A 191 6.57 15.65 15.40
C GLY A 191 5.40 16.41 16.04
N LYS A 192 5.58 16.83 17.29
CA LYS A 192 4.62 17.72 17.96
C LYS A 192 4.86 19.16 17.52
N GLU A 193 3.78 19.90 17.24
CA GLU A 193 3.84 21.33 16.91
C GLU A 193 4.21 22.18 18.14
N LEU A 194 5.52 22.35 18.40
CA LEU A 194 5.98 23.12 19.57
C LEU A 194 5.90 24.65 19.37
N TRP A 195 5.71 25.12 18.13
CA TRP A 195 5.74 26.54 17.78
C TRP A 195 4.70 27.37 18.57
N LYS A 196 3.55 26.79 18.90
CA LYS A 196 2.51 27.44 19.71
C LYS A 196 3.01 27.77 21.12
N TYR A 197 3.79 26.88 21.73
CA TYR A 197 4.38 27.11 23.05
C TYR A 197 5.47 28.18 22.98
N PHE A 198 6.32 28.16 21.96
CA PHE A 198 7.34 29.19 21.76
C PHE A 198 6.72 30.57 21.51
N LEU A 199 5.62 30.63 20.74
CA LEU A 199 4.90 31.88 20.50
C LEU A 199 4.28 32.43 21.79
N MET A 200 3.67 31.57 22.61
CA MET A 200 3.12 31.97 23.90
C MET A 200 4.20 32.46 24.86
N ALA A 201 5.34 31.77 24.92
CA ALA A 201 6.50 32.19 25.70
C ALA A 201 7.05 33.55 25.24
N ALA A 202 7.09 33.80 23.94
CA ALA A 202 7.49 35.09 23.38
C ALA A 202 6.54 36.22 23.81
N PHE A 203 5.22 35.99 23.78
CA PHE A 203 4.25 36.99 24.28
C PHE A 203 4.41 37.27 25.78
N ILE A 204 4.65 36.24 26.59
CA ILE A 204 4.89 36.41 28.03
C ILE A 204 6.15 37.26 28.27
N LEU A 205 7.24 36.95 27.56
CA LEU A 205 8.49 37.73 27.67
C LEU A 205 8.29 39.19 27.28
N LEU A 206 7.56 39.46 26.20
CA LEU A 206 7.25 40.82 25.75
C LEU A 206 6.43 41.58 26.81
N PHE A 207 5.46 40.91 27.44
CA PHE A 207 4.67 41.50 28.53
C PHE A 207 5.52 41.82 29.76
N VAL A 208 6.43 40.91 30.13
CA VAL A 208 7.38 41.11 31.24
C VAL A 208 8.33 42.26 30.94
N GLU A 209 8.87 42.34 29.73
CA GLU A 209 9.73 43.43 29.28
C GLU A 209 9.01 44.78 29.38
N MET A 210 7.75 44.86 28.94
CA MET A 210 6.95 46.08 29.02
C MET A 210 6.72 46.54 30.46
N LEU A 211 6.49 45.60 31.40
CA LEU A 211 6.35 45.90 32.84
C LEU A 211 7.67 46.39 33.46
N LEU A 212 8.79 45.76 33.10
CA LEU A 212 10.12 46.15 33.56
C LEU A 212 10.52 47.53 33.01
N ALA A 213 10.34 47.77 31.71
CA ALA A 213 10.60 49.05 31.06
C ALA A 213 9.78 50.19 31.68
N ARG A 214 8.50 49.94 31.98
CA ARG A 214 7.63 50.91 32.66
C ARG A 214 8.12 51.26 34.07
N THR A 215 8.67 50.30 34.80
CA THR A 215 9.14 50.51 36.18
C THR A 215 10.53 51.16 36.22
N GLY A 216 11.39 50.84 35.24
CA GLY A 216 12.71 51.47 35.06
C GLY A 216 12.62 52.95 34.69
N ALA A 217 11.75 53.31 33.74
CA ALA A 217 11.57 54.70 33.31
C ALA A 217 11.13 55.62 34.45
N ARG A 218 10.32 55.13 35.40
CA ARG A 218 9.84 55.93 36.54
C ARG A 218 10.96 56.35 37.50
N LYS A 219 12.04 55.56 37.61
CA LYS A 219 13.20 55.88 38.45
C LYS A 219 14.12 56.96 37.85
N GLU A 220 14.25 57.00 36.52
CA GLU A 220 15.05 58.05 35.85
C GLU A 220 14.39 59.43 36.00
N TYR A 221 13.07 59.53 35.84
CA TYR A 221 12.34 60.80 36.03
C TYR A 221 12.36 61.31 37.48
N GLU A 222 12.27 60.45 38.49
CA GLU A 222 12.38 60.86 39.92
C GLU A 222 13.82 61.30 40.28
N THR A 223 14.84 60.68 39.69
CA THR A 223 16.25 61.04 39.92
C THR A 223 16.61 62.38 39.26
N GLU A 224 16.09 62.66 38.05
CA GLU A 224 16.25 63.97 37.40
C GLU A 224 15.44 65.09 38.09
N MET A 225 14.22 64.82 38.58
CA MET A 225 13.46 65.83 39.34
C MET A 225 14.09 66.15 40.70
N SER A 226 14.69 65.16 41.39
CA SER A 226 15.40 65.40 42.65
C SER A 226 16.69 66.20 42.46
N SER A 227 17.40 66.02 41.34
CA SER A 227 18.62 66.80 41.05
C SER A 227 18.31 68.25 40.66
N LEU A 228 17.20 68.49 39.95
CA LEU A 228 16.72 69.83 39.60
C LEU A 228 16.13 70.60 40.81
N SER A 229 15.50 69.91 41.77
CA SER A 229 14.96 70.56 42.98
C SER A 229 16.03 70.89 44.04
N GLY A 230 17.22 70.28 43.98
CA GLY A 230 18.35 70.58 44.86
C GLY A 230 19.24 71.74 44.39
N MET A 231 18.87 72.38 43.28
CA MET A 231 19.65 73.45 42.63
C MET A 231 19.00 74.84 42.75
N LYS A 232 18.08 75.03 43.70
CA LYS A 232 17.48 76.32 44.07
C LYS A 232 17.94 76.78 45.45
#